data_AF-A0A1A8M5Y2-F1
#
_entry.id   AF-A0A1A8M5Y2-F1
#
_cell.length_a   1.000
_cell.length_b   1.000
_cell.length_c   1.000
_cell.angle_alpha   90.00
_cell.angle_beta   90.00
_cell.angle_gamma   90.00
#
_symmetry.space_group_name_H-M   'P 1'
#
loop_
_entity.id
_entity.type
_entity.pdbx_description
1 polymer ?
#
loop_
_entity_poly.entity_id
_entity_poly.type
_entity_poly.pdbx_seq_one_letter_code
_entity_poly.pdbx_strand_id
1 'polypeptide(L)'
;MAVFKPENVEDFYEIEDVLGSGHFGQVRRVRERTSGTCWAGKFLKIRKNACSRMGLDRVSVEREVEILQAVQHPNIVALKDVFESRSEVVLIIEL
;
A
#
# COMPACT_ATOMS: atom_id res chain seq x y z
N MET A 1 8.05 -14.27 2.25
CA MET A 1 8.49 -12.91 2.59
C MET A 1 7.89 -11.97 1.57
N ALA A 2 7.21 -10.91 2.00
CA ALA A 2 6.73 -9.89 1.10
C ALA A 2 7.90 -9.29 0.33
N VAL A 3 7.81 -9.32 -0.99
CA VAL A 3 8.80 -8.67 -1.83
C VAL A 3 8.38 -7.22 -1.93
N PHE A 4 8.99 -6.38 -1.08
CA PHE A 4 8.86 -4.94 -1.20
C PHE A 4 9.56 -4.49 -2.48
N LYS A 5 8.80 -3.91 -3.40
CA LYS A 5 9.32 -3.37 -4.65
C LYS A 5 9.86 -1.95 -4.38
N PRO A 6 11.16 -1.66 -4.64
CA PRO A 6 11.74 -0.33 -4.45
C PRO A 6 11.42 0.64 -5.61
N GLU A 7 10.68 0.18 -6.61
CA GLU A 7 10.29 0.93 -7.81
C GLU A 7 9.09 1.86 -7.52
N ASN A 8 8.84 2.85 -8.38
CA ASN A 8 7.70 3.73 -8.19
C ASN A 8 6.42 3.01 -8.61
N VAL A 9 5.37 3.16 -7.80
CA VAL A 9 4.05 2.58 -8.11
C VAL A 9 3.48 3.13 -9.44
N GLU A 10 3.80 4.38 -9.79
CA GLU A 10 3.32 5.07 -11.00
C GLU A 10 3.81 4.44 -12.31
N ASP A 11 4.93 3.71 -12.26
CA ASP A 11 5.50 2.99 -13.41
C ASP A 11 4.66 1.76 -13.79
N PHE A 12 3.97 1.16 -12.81
CA PHE A 12 3.16 -0.05 -12.98
C PHE A 12 1.66 0.22 -12.95
N TYR A 13 1.24 1.23 -12.21
CA TYR A 13 -0.15 1.56 -11.94
C TYR A 13 -0.43 3.04 -12.24
N GLU A 14 -1.57 3.31 -12.85
CA GLU A 14 -2.12 4.65 -13.02
C GLU A 14 -2.95 5.00 -11.77
N ILE A 15 -2.61 6.10 -11.11
CA ILE A 15 -3.30 6.55 -9.89
C ILE A 15 -4.52 7.39 -10.30
N GLU A 16 -5.70 6.97 -9.88
CA GLU A 16 -6.99 7.61 -10.16
C GLU A 16 -7.55 8.29 -8.88
N ASP A 17 -8.87 8.24 -8.70
CA ASP A 17 -9.59 8.94 -7.65
C ASP A 17 -9.23 8.51 -6.23
N VAL A 18 -9.44 9.43 -5.28
CA VAL A 18 -9.32 9.14 -3.86
C VAL A 18 -10.56 8.38 -3.40
N LEU A 19 -10.37 7.16 -2.90
CA LEU A 19 -11.44 6.33 -2.33
C LEU A 19 -11.65 6.64 -0.84
N GLY A 20 -10.60 7.04 -0.13
CA GLY A 20 -10.70 7.41 1.27
C GLY A 20 -9.43 8.05 1.83
N SER A 21 -9.58 8.90 2.85
CA SER A 21 -8.47 9.51 3.58
C SER A 21 -8.51 9.08 5.05
N GLY A 22 -7.41 8.53 5.54
CA GLY A 22 -7.23 8.15 6.94
C GLY A 22 -6.17 8.99 7.63
N HIS A 23 -5.99 8.74 8.94
CA HIS A 23 -4.98 9.43 9.75
C HIS A 23 -3.53 9.21 9.24
N PHE A 24 -3.30 8.05 8.64
CA PHE A 24 -1.97 7.57 8.29
C PHE A 24 -1.62 7.70 6.81
N GLY A 25 -2.58 8.09 5.99
CA GLY A 25 -2.45 7.93 4.55
C GLY A 25 -3.75 8.07 3.80
N GLN A 26 -3.68 7.85 2.49
CA GLN A 26 -4.81 7.95 1.59
C GLN A 26 -4.95 6.65 0.79
N VAL A 27 -6.18 6.21 0.60
CA VAL A 27 -6.52 5.11 -0.31
C VAL A 27 -6.98 5.74 -1.62
N ARG A 28 -6.33 5.38 -2.71
CA ARG A 28 -6.70 5.79 -4.06
C ARG A 28 -7.01 4.59 -4.90
N ARG A 29 -7.92 4.74 -5.84
CA ARG A 29 -8.12 3.78 -6.92
C ARG A 29 -6.88 3.82 -7.80
N VAL A 30 -6.39 2.65 -8.18
CA VAL A 30 -5.22 2.52 -9.05
C VAL A 30 -5.53 1.51 -10.14
N ARG A 31 -5.07 1.76 -11.35
CA ARG A 31 -5.30 0.89 -12.51
C ARG A 31 -3.99 0.28 -12.97
N GLU A 32 -3.92 -1.04 -12.99
CA GLU A 32 -2.73 -1.74 -13.47
C GLU A 32 -2.53 -1.47 -14.97
N ARG A 33 -1.36 -0.96 -15.36
CA ARG A 33 -1.08 -0.58 -16.75
C ARG A 33 -1.01 -1.77 -17.70
N THR A 34 -0.56 -2.92 -17.21
CA THR A 34 -0.37 -4.14 -18.00
C THR A 34 -1.69 -4.86 -18.31
N SER A 35 -2.56 -5.00 -17.31
CA SER A 35 -3.83 -5.74 -17.43
C SER A 35 -5.04 -4.84 -17.63
N GLY A 36 -4.94 -3.55 -17.27
CA GLY A 36 -6.06 -2.62 -17.23
C GLY A 36 -7.00 -2.83 -16.02
N THR A 37 -6.68 -3.76 -15.10
CA THR A 37 -7.50 -4.09 -13.93
C THR A 37 -7.42 -3.00 -12.87
N CYS A 38 -8.55 -2.71 -12.23
CA CYS A 38 -8.62 -1.71 -11.16
C CYS A 38 -8.37 -2.36 -9.80
N TRP A 39 -7.58 -1.68 -8.98
CA TRP A 39 -7.14 -2.07 -7.65
C TRP A 39 -7.25 -0.86 -6.71
N ALA A 40 -7.04 -1.06 -5.41
CA ALA A 40 -6.88 0.01 -4.43
C ALA A 40 -5.42 0.12 -3.98
N GLY A 41 -4.85 1.32 -4.08
CA GLY A 41 -3.54 1.67 -3.57
C GLY A 41 -3.68 2.39 -2.23
N LYS A 42 -3.22 1.77 -1.14
CA LYS A 42 -3.16 2.37 0.20
C LYS A 42 -1.79 3.00 0.42
N PHE A 43 -1.72 4.32 0.29
CA PHE A 43 -0.52 5.14 0.42
C PHE A 43 -0.29 5.51 1.90
N LEU A 44 0.68 4.84 2.53
CA LEU A 44 1.01 4.97 3.95
C LEU A 44 2.29 5.79 4.17
N LYS A 45 2.21 6.86 4.94
CA LYS A 45 3.38 7.69 5.25
C LYS A 45 4.21 7.05 6.37
N ILE A 46 5.50 6.82 6.12
CA ILE A 46 6.43 6.26 7.09
C ILE A 46 7.09 7.38 7.90
N ARG A 47 7.20 7.19 9.22
CA ARG A 47 7.93 8.12 10.09
C ARG A 47 9.41 8.12 9.75
N LYS A 48 9.98 9.31 9.51
CA LYS A 48 11.44 9.46 9.32
C LYS A 48 12.22 9.38 10.63
N ASN A 49 11.65 9.88 11.74
CA ASN A 49 12.29 9.96 13.05
C ASN A 49 11.34 9.51 14.17
N ALA A 50 11.85 8.86 15.22
CA ALA A 50 11.09 8.41 16.40
C ALA A 50 10.35 9.55 17.16
N CYS A 51 10.80 10.80 16.99
CA CYS A 51 10.20 11.98 17.62
C CYS A 51 9.04 12.61 16.81
N SER A 52 8.78 12.15 15.57
CA SER A 52 7.63 12.62 14.78
C SER A 52 6.35 11.94 15.25
N ARG A 53 5.32 12.74 15.58
CA ARG A 53 3.98 12.23 15.94
C ARG A 53 3.13 11.80 14.73
N MET A 54 3.61 12.02 13.50
CA MET A 54 2.87 11.79 12.25
C MET A 54 3.52 10.68 11.41
N GLY A 55 2.76 9.64 11.06
CA GLY A 55 3.16 8.48 10.23
C GLY A 55 3.05 7.13 10.96
N LEU A 56 3.33 6.01 10.27
CA LEU A 56 3.52 4.69 10.89
C LEU A 56 5.01 4.36 11.07
N ASP A 57 5.30 3.57 12.09
CA ASP A 57 6.55 2.83 12.21
C ASP A 57 6.62 1.72 11.15
N ARG A 58 7.81 1.49 10.59
CA ARG A 58 8.03 0.45 9.57
C ARG A 58 7.57 -0.93 10.05
N VAL A 59 7.84 -1.26 11.31
CA VAL A 59 7.43 -2.53 11.95
C VAL A 59 5.92 -2.73 11.90
N SER A 60 5.13 -1.65 12.06
CA SER A 60 3.67 -1.75 11.99
C SER A 60 3.19 -2.03 10.57
N VAL A 61 3.84 -1.43 9.56
CA VAL A 61 3.53 -1.68 8.15
C VAL A 61 3.95 -3.08 7.73
N GLU A 62 5.13 -3.54 8.13
CA GLU A 62 5.60 -4.91 7.88
C GLU A 62 4.65 -5.94 8.47
N ARG A 63 4.16 -5.71 9.69
CA ARG A 63 3.15 -6.57 10.32
C ARG A 63 1.83 -6.58 9.55
N GLU A 64 1.37 -5.42 9.08
CA GLU A 64 0.14 -5.34 8.29
C GLU A 64 0.26 -6.11 6.96
N VAL A 65 1.41 -5.98 6.29
CA VAL A 65 1.76 -6.75 5.09
C VAL A 65 1.77 -8.24 5.39
N GLU A 66 2.45 -8.67 6.45
CA GLU A 66 2.56 -10.09 6.83
C GLU A 66 1.18 -10.73 7.09
N ILE A 67 0.30 -10.01 7.79
CA ILE A 67 -1.07 -10.47 8.05
C ILE A 67 -1.86 -10.60 6.74
N LEU A 68 -1.83 -9.58 5.89
CA LEU A 68 -2.58 -9.59 4.63
C LEU A 68 -2.04 -10.65 3.64
N GLN A 69 -0.77 -11.03 3.75
CA GLN A 69 -0.21 -12.14 2.97
C GLN A 69 -0.62 -13.51 3.49
N ALA A 70 -0.78 -13.66 4.80
CA ALA A 70 -1.19 -14.93 5.41
C ALA A 70 -2.69 -15.22 5.23
N VAL A 71 -3.48 -14.22 4.84
CA VAL A 71 -4.94 -14.33 4.74
C VAL A 71 -5.37 -14.38 3.28
N GLN A 72 -5.98 -15.50 2.89
CA GLN A 72 -6.63 -15.67 1.60
C GLN A 72 -8.06 -16.18 1.82
N HIS A 73 -9.04 -15.27 1.73
CA HIS A 73 -10.43 -15.58 2.01
C HIS A 73 -11.36 -14.69 1.17
N PRO A 74 -12.47 -15.22 0.62
CA PRO A 74 -13.38 -14.46 -0.26
C PRO A 74 -14.01 -13.21 0.37
N ASN A 75 -14.03 -13.13 1.70
CA ASN A 75 -14.58 -11.98 2.44
C ASN A 75 -13.50 -11.08 3.06
N ILE A 76 -12.22 -11.25 2.70
CA ILE A 76 -11.11 -10.44 3.20
C ILE A 76 -10.30 -9.98 2.01
N VAL A 77 -9.98 -8.69 1.98
CA VAL A 77 -9.20 -8.09 0.89
C VAL A 77 -7.85 -8.80 0.74
N ALA A 78 -7.51 -9.16 -0.49
CA ALA A 78 -6.24 -9.79 -0.82
C ALA A 78 -5.17 -8.73 -1.12
N LEU A 79 -3.94 -9.00 -0.67
CA LEU A 79 -2.76 -8.20 -1.04
C LEU A 79 -2.18 -8.70 -2.37
N LYS A 80 -2.05 -7.78 -3.33
CA LYS A 80 -1.49 -8.04 -4.65
C LYS A 80 0.01 -7.74 -4.70
N ASP A 81 0.39 -6.51 -4.34
CA ASP A 81 1.75 -5.98 -4.43
C ASP A 81 2.03 -5.01 -3.29
N VAL A 82 3.32 -4.83 -2.96
CA VAL A 82 3.77 -3.82 -2.00
C VAL A 82 4.93 -3.03 -2.59
N PHE A 83 4.79 -1.72 -2.62
CA PHE A 83 5.83 -0.80 -3.05
C PHE A 83 6.37 -0.05 -1.83
N GLU A 84 7.68 -0.01 -1.68
CA GLU A 84 8.34 0.75 -0.61
C GLU A 84 9.19 1.85 -1.21
N SER A 85 9.00 3.06 -0.71
CA SER A 85 9.87 4.20 -0.94
C SER A 85 10.44 4.71 0.39
N ARG A 86 11.39 5.64 0.33
CA ARG A 86 12.12 6.14 1.52
C ARG A 86 11.21 6.73 2.59
N SER A 87 10.04 7.25 2.22
CA SER A 87 9.11 7.93 3.13
C SER A 87 7.66 7.45 3.06
N GLU A 88 7.38 6.46 2.21
CA GLU A 88 6.02 6.00 1.95
C GLU A 88 6.03 4.53 1.56
N VAL A 89 5.01 3.80 1.99
CA VAL A 89 4.74 2.44 1.54
C VAL A 89 3.36 2.44 0.88
N VAL A 90 3.24 1.79 -0.27
CA VAL A 90 1.98 1.65 -1.00
C VAL A 90 1.60 0.17 -1.04
N LEU A 91 0.46 -0.17 -0.46
CA LEU A 91 -0.10 -1.51 -0.59
C LEU A 91 -1.12 -1.54 -1.73
N ILE A 92 -0.93 -2.44 -2.68
CA ILE A 92 -1.92 -2.73 -3.72
C ILE A 92 -2.79 -3.87 -3.22
N ILE A 93 -4.07 -3.58 -3.03
CA ILE A 93 -5.07 -4.53 -2.53
C ILE A 93 -6.25 -4.60 -3.51
N GLU A 94 -7.02 -5.67 -3.39
CA GLU A 94 -8.30 -5.83 -4.09
C GLU A 94 -9.24 -4.65 -3.81
N LEU A 95 -9.87 -4.12 -4.87
CA LEU A 95 -10.81 -2.99 -4.82
C LEU A 95 -12.21 -3.45 -4.42
#